data_AF-A0A9P5M787-F1
#
_entry.id   AF-A0A9P5M787-F1
#
_cell.length_a   1.000
_cell.length_b   1.000
_cell.length_c   1.000
_cell.angle_alpha   90.00
_cell.angle_beta   90.00
_cell.angle_gamma   90.00
#
_symmetry.space_group_name_H-M   'P 1'
#
loop_
_entity.id
_entity.type
_entity.pdbx_description
1 polymer ?
#
loop_
_entity_poly.entity_id
_entity_poly.type
_entity_poly.pdbx_seq_one_letter_code
_entity_poly.pdbx_strand_id
1 'polypeptide(L)'
;MPHECIAYSDFTMLPWSALIDMHVVARIVPVVERWDSSSAWLKNYLNVSQSEIALLKDSLPYQFQIYDDPMNQRYPKELGSARLIHFGSLFGTSRLRLKRKVNRHIRRQVKERMIYSNQLLLDISRSISDSLGGPYYHGIHLRLGDGEFETSSKSNVHLVCWSLVTRLMGLPFDETREVEANAMRWNVSSEWPAPPPVIEPSENPNTVVSPNMSPLSPIDMTNLGFLSSDRSALCRQYQYPTSSNLTRLDFPVYIAADAPSSRTNPSLDLFLRTIPCIFFLSDFTPQLHMLEAVKNEDDGLPLKPFLLPFIDSMVAAMVNRVIGTPHSTFSRFTVDVMNRRYHGLPIIERERIVSSEAMDTQA
;
A
#
# COMPACT_ATOMS: atom_id res chain seq x y z
N MET A 1 -21.50 -27.69 11.34
CA MET A 1 -21.51 -27.03 10.03
C MET A 1 -20.91 -28.03 9.02
N PRO A 2 -21.48 -28.20 7.82
CA PRO A 2 -20.92 -29.09 6.79
C PRO A 2 -19.49 -28.68 6.36
N HIS A 3 -18.69 -29.61 5.84
CA HIS A 3 -17.27 -29.35 5.52
C HIS A 3 -17.11 -28.29 4.41
N GLU A 4 -18.04 -28.28 3.46
CA GLU A 4 -18.19 -27.28 2.39
C GLU A 4 -18.51 -25.87 2.90
N CYS A 5 -18.91 -25.71 4.16
CA CYS A 5 -19.19 -24.42 4.79
C CYS A 5 -18.08 -23.93 5.72
N ILE A 6 -17.02 -24.72 5.94
CA ILE A 6 -15.93 -24.39 6.89
C ILE A 6 -15.20 -23.10 6.48
N ALA A 7 -15.11 -22.80 5.18
CA ALA A 7 -14.45 -21.60 4.66
C ALA A 7 -15.43 -20.43 4.39
N TYR A 8 -16.73 -20.58 4.71
CA TYR A 8 -17.73 -19.55 4.41
C TYR A 8 -17.51 -18.27 5.25
N SER A 9 -16.78 -18.38 6.37
CA SER A 9 -16.36 -17.22 7.17
C SER A 9 -15.11 -16.51 6.65
N ASP A 10 -14.39 -17.10 5.70
CA ASP A 10 -13.04 -16.65 5.30
C ASP A 10 -13.08 -15.67 4.12
N PHE A 11 -14.24 -15.55 3.46
CA PHE A 11 -14.48 -14.57 2.41
C PHE A 11 -15.95 -14.16 2.38
N THR A 12 -16.21 -13.01 1.77
CA THR A 12 -17.56 -12.56 1.43
C THR A 12 -17.48 -11.69 0.18
N MET A 13 -18.60 -11.53 -0.53
CA MET A 13 -18.67 -10.78 -1.77
C MET A 13 -19.23 -9.38 -1.51
N LEU A 14 -18.46 -8.36 -1.87
CA LEU A 14 -18.91 -6.97 -1.88
C LEU A 14 -18.71 -6.38 -3.28
N PRO A 15 -19.64 -5.51 -3.74
CA PRO A 15 -19.42 -4.76 -4.96
C PRO A 15 -18.26 -3.78 -4.78
N TRP A 16 -17.56 -3.43 -5.86
CA TRP A 16 -16.51 -2.41 -5.81
C TRP A 16 -17.06 -1.05 -5.37
N SER A 17 -18.32 -0.76 -5.71
CA SER A 17 -19.05 0.43 -5.26
C SER A 17 -19.17 0.56 -3.74
N ALA A 18 -18.97 -0.53 -2.97
CA ALA A 18 -18.91 -0.46 -1.51
C ALA A 18 -17.63 0.22 -0.99
N LEU A 19 -16.55 0.23 -1.79
CA LEU A 19 -15.24 0.76 -1.40
C LEU A 19 -14.85 2.02 -2.18
N ILE A 20 -15.21 2.12 -3.47
CA ILE A 20 -14.77 3.17 -4.39
C ILE A 20 -15.96 3.77 -5.17
N ASP A 21 -15.79 4.99 -5.68
CA ASP A 21 -16.80 5.63 -6.52
C ASP A 21 -16.79 5.07 -7.95
N MET A 22 -17.58 4.01 -8.15
CA MET A 22 -17.73 3.36 -9.44
C MET A 22 -18.53 4.17 -10.46
N HIS A 23 -19.31 5.18 -10.05
CA HIS A 23 -20.07 6.01 -11.00
C HIS A 23 -19.14 6.76 -11.95
N VAL A 24 -17.98 7.20 -11.46
CA VAL A 24 -17.01 7.90 -12.31
C VAL A 24 -16.30 6.94 -13.26
N VAL A 25 -15.98 5.74 -12.81
CA VAL A 25 -15.37 4.70 -13.66
C VAL A 25 -16.35 4.27 -14.77
N ALA A 26 -17.63 4.11 -14.41
CA ALA A 26 -18.71 3.74 -15.34
C ALA A 26 -18.94 4.75 -16.48
N ARG A 27 -18.52 6.02 -16.31
CA ARG A 27 -18.56 7.04 -17.37
C ARG A 27 -17.45 6.86 -18.41
N ILE A 28 -16.39 6.14 -18.08
CA ILE A 28 -15.26 5.86 -18.98
C ILE A 28 -15.55 4.61 -19.80
N VAL A 29 -16.05 3.56 -19.13
CA VAL A 29 -16.40 2.27 -19.73
C VAL A 29 -17.63 1.71 -19.02
N PRO A 30 -18.60 1.10 -19.73
CA PRO A 30 -19.71 0.42 -19.07
C PRO A 30 -19.21 -0.65 -18.10
N VAL A 31 -19.67 -0.59 -16.85
CA VAL A 31 -19.34 -1.57 -15.81
C VAL A 31 -20.63 -2.23 -15.34
N VAL A 32 -20.59 -3.55 -15.22
CA VAL A 32 -21.64 -4.34 -14.56
C VAL A 32 -20.98 -5.04 -13.39
N GLU A 33 -21.41 -4.70 -12.17
CA GLU A 33 -20.99 -5.39 -10.96
C GLU A 33 -21.76 -6.71 -10.85
N ARG A 34 -21.03 -7.79 -10.55
CA ARG A 34 -21.62 -9.11 -10.33
C ARG A 34 -21.54 -9.46 -8.86
N TRP A 35 -22.65 -9.94 -8.30
CA TRP A 35 -22.74 -10.46 -6.94
C TRP A 35 -22.56 -11.99 -6.89
N ASP A 36 -22.80 -12.65 -8.03
CA ASP A 36 -22.62 -14.09 -8.22
C ASP A 36 -21.55 -14.35 -9.29
N SER A 37 -20.62 -15.25 -8.97
CA SER A 37 -19.54 -15.68 -9.87
C SER A 37 -19.90 -16.91 -10.71
N SER A 38 -21.12 -17.44 -10.58
CA SER A 38 -21.59 -18.62 -11.29
C SER A 38 -21.78 -18.36 -12.79
N SER A 39 -21.68 -19.43 -13.58
CA SER A 39 -22.04 -19.40 -15.00
C SER A 39 -23.54 -19.14 -15.22
N ALA A 40 -24.38 -19.53 -14.26
CA ALA A 40 -25.82 -19.27 -14.30
C ALA A 40 -26.12 -17.77 -14.28
N TRP A 41 -25.38 -16.99 -13.49
CA TRP A 41 -25.52 -15.52 -13.48
C TRP A 41 -25.23 -14.93 -14.87
N LEU A 42 -24.14 -15.35 -15.52
CA LEU A 42 -23.80 -14.88 -16.87
C LEU A 42 -24.90 -15.18 -17.89
N LYS A 43 -25.52 -16.36 -17.80
CA LYS A 43 -26.62 -16.73 -18.69
C LYS A 43 -27.89 -15.96 -18.38
N ASN A 44 -28.25 -15.81 -17.12
CA ASN A 44 -29.52 -15.20 -16.73
C ASN A 44 -29.51 -13.67 -16.87
N TYR A 45 -28.38 -13.02 -16.60
CA TYR A 45 -28.27 -11.55 -16.59
C TYR A 45 -27.66 -10.96 -17.87
N LEU A 46 -26.71 -11.64 -18.50
CA LEU A 46 -26.06 -11.16 -19.73
C LEU A 46 -26.47 -11.95 -20.99
N ASN A 47 -27.35 -12.95 -20.82
CA ASN A 47 -27.74 -13.91 -21.85
C ASN A 47 -26.56 -14.73 -22.42
N VAL A 48 -25.40 -14.78 -21.77
CA VAL A 48 -24.17 -15.43 -22.28
C VAL A 48 -24.16 -16.93 -21.97
N SER A 49 -24.17 -17.77 -23.00
CA SER A 49 -23.96 -19.22 -22.82
C SER A 49 -22.47 -19.56 -22.74
N GLN A 50 -22.15 -20.71 -22.14
CA GLN A 50 -20.77 -21.15 -21.94
C GLN A 50 -19.96 -21.27 -23.24
N SER A 51 -20.63 -21.63 -24.35
CA SER A 51 -20.03 -21.69 -25.69
C SER A 51 -19.61 -20.33 -26.25
N GLU A 52 -20.13 -19.23 -25.70
CA GLU A 52 -19.80 -17.87 -26.12
C GLU A 52 -18.68 -17.24 -25.27
N ILE A 53 -18.16 -17.99 -24.28
CA ILE A 53 -17.14 -17.53 -23.34
C ILE A 53 -15.77 -18.06 -23.77
N ALA A 54 -14.84 -17.16 -24.08
CA ALA A 54 -13.42 -17.49 -24.14
C ALA A 54 -12.80 -17.35 -22.75
N LEU A 55 -12.44 -18.47 -22.14
CA LEU A 55 -11.74 -18.51 -20.86
C LEU A 55 -10.23 -18.41 -21.06
N LEU A 56 -9.61 -17.32 -20.63
CA LEU A 56 -8.15 -17.24 -20.48
C LEU A 56 -7.76 -17.68 -19.07
N LYS A 57 -7.30 -18.92 -18.96
CA LYS A 57 -6.75 -19.49 -17.73
C LYS A 57 -5.24 -19.52 -17.82
N ASP A 58 -4.57 -18.85 -16.88
CA ASP A 58 -3.13 -18.99 -16.70
C ASP A 58 -2.82 -20.39 -16.14
N SER A 59 -1.93 -21.12 -16.80
CA SER A 59 -1.31 -22.35 -16.29
C SER A 59 -0.05 -22.05 -15.47
N LEU A 60 0.55 -20.87 -15.66
CA LEU A 60 1.72 -20.38 -14.93
C LEU A 60 1.49 -18.91 -14.50
N PRO A 61 2.04 -18.46 -13.36
CA PRO A 61 1.99 -17.05 -12.99
C PRO A 61 2.49 -16.15 -14.12
N TYR A 62 1.68 -15.14 -14.47
CA TYR A 62 1.99 -14.13 -15.50
C TYR A 62 2.18 -14.68 -16.92
N GLN A 63 1.59 -15.83 -17.25
CA GLN A 63 1.71 -16.47 -18.58
C GLN A 63 1.31 -15.52 -19.71
N PHE A 64 0.20 -14.79 -19.55
CA PHE A 64 -0.30 -13.91 -20.61
C PHE A 64 0.08 -12.44 -20.42
N GLN A 65 0.43 -11.79 -21.52
CA GLN A 65 0.58 -10.33 -21.60
C GLN A 65 -0.35 -9.77 -22.69
N ILE A 66 -1.10 -8.74 -22.32
CA ILE A 66 -2.17 -8.12 -23.08
C ILE A 66 -1.62 -6.79 -23.64
N TYR A 67 -1.43 -6.73 -24.95
CA TYR A 67 -0.95 -5.56 -25.68
C TYR A 67 -2.07 -4.85 -26.41
N ASP A 68 -2.11 -3.52 -26.32
CA ASP A 68 -3.02 -2.70 -27.13
C ASP A 68 -2.49 -2.37 -28.54
N ASP A 69 -1.30 -2.88 -28.84
CA ASP A 69 -0.63 -2.80 -30.14
C ASP A 69 -0.72 -4.17 -30.85
N PRO A 70 -1.39 -4.23 -32.01
CA PRO A 70 -1.61 -5.48 -32.74
C PRO A 70 -0.31 -6.13 -33.25
N MET A 71 0.81 -5.42 -33.31
CA MET A 71 2.07 -5.98 -33.82
C MET A 71 2.83 -6.84 -32.78
N ASN A 72 2.47 -6.79 -31.50
CA ASN A 72 3.14 -7.51 -30.40
C ASN A 72 2.21 -8.54 -29.72
N GLN A 73 1.28 -9.14 -30.47
CA GLN A 73 0.31 -10.06 -29.90
C GLN A 73 0.94 -11.41 -29.51
N ARG A 74 1.25 -11.58 -28.22
CA ARG A 74 1.27 -12.91 -27.57
C ARG A 74 -0.12 -13.28 -27.06
N TYR A 75 -1.14 -13.15 -27.90
CA TYR A 75 -2.49 -13.60 -27.55
C TYR A 75 -2.76 -14.96 -28.17
N PRO A 76 -3.56 -15.82 -27.50
CA PRO A 76 -4.23 -16.91 -28.18
C PRO A 76 -5.08 -16.31 -29.32
N LYS A 77 -4.93 -16.83 -30.55
CA LYS A 77 -5.70 -16.40 -31.74
C LYS A 77 -7.22 -16.58 -31.58
N GLU A 78 -7.66 -17.24 -30.52
CA GLU A 78 -9.03 -17.73 -30.29
C GLU A 78 -10.00 -16.70 -29.68
N LEU A 79 -9.57 -15.45 -29.45
CA LEU A 79 -10.42 -14.42 -28.82
C LEU A 79 -11.39 -13.73 -29.78
N GLY A 80 -11.16 -13.82 -31.09
CA GLY A 80 -11.86 -12.99 -32.08
C GLY A 80 -13.36 -13.27 -32.25
N SER A 81 -13.85 -14.42 -31.80
CA SER A 81 -15.24 -14.86 -31.97
C SER A 81 -16.03 -14.97 -30.66
N ALA A 82 -15.43 -14.70 -29.51
CA ALA A 82 -16.09 -14.83 -28.22
C ALA A 82 -16.91 -13.57 -27.89
N ARG A 83 -18.12 -13.76 -27.36
CA ARG A 83 -18.95 -12.65 -26.87
C ARG A 83 -18.49 -12.16 -25.50
N LEU A 84 -17.92 -13.05 -24.69
CA LEU A 84 -17.33 -12.74 -23.40
C LEU A 84 -15.92 -13.31 -23.31
N ILE A 85 -14.99 -12.46 -22.87
CA ILE A 85 -13.64 -12.89 -22.51
C ILE A 85 -13.56 -12.94 -21.00
N HIS A 86 -13.32 -14.13 -20.44
CA HIS A 86 -13.21 -14.35 -19.00
C HIS A 86 -11.76 -14.60 -18.61
N PHE A 87 -11.20 -13.77 -17.74
CA PHE A 87 -9.83 -13.92 -17.26
C PHE A 87 -9.84 -14.63 -15.89
N GLY A 88 -8.97 -15.63 -15.70
CA GLY A 88 -8.79 -16.25 -14.39
C GLY A 88 -8.16 -15.29 -13.36
N SER A 89 -7.28 -14.40 -13.81
CA SER A 89 -6.76 -13.29 -13.03
C SER A 89 -6.39 -12.15 -13.98
N LEU A 90 -6.35 -10.91 -13.48
CA LEU A 90 -5.70 -9.79 -14.17
C LEU A 90 -4.55 -9.20 -13.33
N PHE A 91 -4.15 -9.91 -12.28
CA PHE A 91 -3.08 -9.50 -11.39
C PHE A 91 -1.72 -9.47 -12.12
N GLY A 92 -0.90 -8.47 -11.79
CA GLY A 92 0.46 -8.28 -12.33
C GLY A 92 0.63 -6.99 -13.15
N THR A 93 1.57 -6.15 -12.75
CA THR A 93 1.85 -4.85 -13.41
C THR A 93 2.32 -4.98 -14.86
N SER A 94 2.87 -6.13 -15.24
CA SER A 94 3.35 -6.44 -16.58
C SER A 94 2.28 -7.05 -17.49
N ARG A 95 1.10 -7.36 -16.96
CA ARG A 95 0.05 -8.09 -17.67
C ARG A 95 -0.64 -7.23 -18.73
N LEU A 96 -0.83 -5.94 -18.47
CA LEU A 96 -1.41 -5.00 -19.42
C LEU A 96 -0.36 -4.02 -19.93
N ARG A 97 0.02 -4.14 -21.20
CA ARG A 97 1.05 -3.34 -21.89
C ARG A 97 0.39 -2.37 -22.86
N LEU A 98 0.35 -1.10 -22.46
CA LEU A 98 -0.33 -0.04 -23.22
C LEU A 98 0.69 0.88 -23.89
N LYS A 99 0.77 0.82 -25.22
CA LYS A 99 1.57 1.74 -26.05
C LYS A 99 0.75 2.93 -26.54
N ARG A 100 -0.57 2.79 -26.72
CA ARG A 100 -1.40 3.87 -27.25
C ARG A 100 -1.65 4.92 -26.17
N LYS A 101 -1.41 6.19 -26.49
CA LYS A 101 -1.60 7.32 -25.56
C LYS A 101 -3.02 7.36 -24.97
N VAL A 102 -4.03 7.09 -25.79
CA VAL A 102 -5.44 7.07 -25.36
C VAL A 102 -5.70 6.01 -24.28
N ASN A 103 -5.16 4.80 -24.44
CA ASN A 103 -5.36 3.73 -23.47
C ASN A 103 -4.57 3.97 -22.18
N ARG A 104 -3.36 4.53 -22.28
CA ARG A 104 -2.62 4.99 -21.09
C ARG A 104 -3.41 6.05 -20.32
N HIS A 105 -4.04 6.99 -21.03
CA HIS A 105 -4.88 8.02 -20.43
C HIS A 105 -6.09 7.42 -19.71
N ILE A 106 -6.81 6.48 -20.36
CA ILE A 106 -7.93 5.74 -19.74
C ILE A 106 -7.46 5.02 -18.48
N ARG A 107 -6.35 4.27 -18.55
CA ARG A 107 -5.79 3.57 -17.38
C ARG A 107 -5.48 4.53 -16.24
N ARG A 108 -4.91 5.70 -16.54
CA ARG A 108 -4.63 6.74 -15.54
C ARG A 108 -5.92 7.24 -14.88
N GLN A 109 -6.93 7.57 -15.68
CA GLN A 109 -8.23 8.01 -15.17
C GLN A 109 -8.88 6.97 -14.26
N VAL A 110 -8.84 5.68 -14.65
CA VAL A 110 -9.34 4.59 -13.79
C VAL A 110 -8.54 4.53 -12.49
N LYS A 111 -7.20 4.48 -12.55
CA LYS A 111 -6.33 4.43 -11.35
C LYS A 111 -6.58 5.58 -10.39
N GLU A 112 -6.78 6.80 -10.88
CA GLU A 112 -7.08 7.98 -10.07
C GLU A 112 -8.41 7.87 -9.29
N ARG A 113 -9.31 6.98 -9.73
CA ARG A 113 -10.65 6.74 -9.14
C ARG A 113 -10.74 5.47 -8.31
N MET A 114 -9.70 4.64 -8.29
CA MET A 114 -9.63 3.44 -7.44
C MET A 114 -9.34 3.76 -5.96
N ILE A 115 -9.22 5.04 -5.59
CA ILE A 115 -9.04 5.44 -4.18
C ILE A 115 -10.29 5.11 -3.36
N TYR A 116 -10.10 4.71 -2.11
CA TYR A 116 -11.22 4.40 -1.24
C TYR A 116 -12.04 5.65 -0.92
N SER A 117 -13.34 5.58 -1.18
CA SER A 117 -14.31 6.67 -1.01
C SER A 117 -15.44 6.31 -0.05
N ASN A 118 -15.40 5.13 0.58
CA ASN A 118 -16.35 4.76 1.62
C ASN A 118 -16.24 5.75 2.81
N GLN A 119 -17.35 6.43 3.12
CA GLN A 119 -17.36 7.52 4.10
C GLN A 119 -17.00 7.04 5.51
N LEU A 120 -17.48 5.87 5.92
CA LEU A 120 -17.15 5.29 7.23
C LEU A 120 -15.64 5.03 7.35
N LEU A 121 -15.03 4.41 6.33
CA LEU A 121 -13.58 4.14 6.33
C LEU A 121 -12.79 5.45 6.33
N LEU A 122 -13.23 6.45 5.56
CA LEU A 122 -12.61 7.77 5.53
C LEU A 122 -12.66 8.46 6.90
N ASP A 123 -13.79 8.41 7.58
CA ASP A 123 -13.97 9.06 8.88
C ASP A 123 -13.13 8.38 9.97
N ILE A 124 -13.06 7.05 9.96
CA ILE A 124 -12.18 6.29 10.87
C ILE A 124 -10.71 6.65 10.59
N SER A 125 -10.27 6.56 9.34
CA SER A 125 -8.87 6.84 8.98
C SER A 125 -8.48 8.29 9.27
N ARG A 126 -9.38 9.27 9.05
CA ARG A 126 -9.16 10.68 9.43
C ARG A 126 -9.06 10.85 10.94
N SER A 127 -9.96 10.25 11.71
CA SER A 127 -9.92 10.30 13.17
C SER A 127 -8.59 9.78 13.72
N ILE A 128 -8.06 8.70 13.14
CA ILE A 128 -6.73 8.17 13.48
C ILE A 128 -5.63 9.15 13.08
N SER A 129 -5.65 9.65 11.84
CA SER A 129 -4.67 10.63 11.33
C SER A 129 -4.65 11.91 12.19
N ASP A 130 -5.81 12.45 12.56
CA ASP A 130 -5.95 13.64 13.41
C ASP A 130 -5.37 13.39 14.80
N SER A 131 -5.57 12.19 15.37
CA SER A 131 -4.97 11.76 16.64
C SER A 131 -3.43 11.70 16.57
N LEU A 132 -2.86 11.52 15.39
CA LEU A 132 -1.41 11.54 15.13
C LEU A 132 -0.87 12.95 14.84
N GLY A 133 -1.72 13.97 14.83
CA GLY A 133 -1.37 15.35 14.50
C GLY A 133 -1.76 15.76 13.07
N GLY A 134 -2.79 15.15 12.49
CA GLY A 134 -3.23 15.41 11.12
C GLY A 134 -2.16 14.97 10.12
N PRO A 135 -1.85 15.73 9.06
CA PRO A 135 -0.87 15.30 8.05
C PRO A 135 0.60 15.30 8.52
N TYR A 136 0.86 15.62 9.80
CA TYR A 136 2.20 15.85 10.37
C TYR A 136 2.73 14.65 11.18
N TYR A 137 2.81 13.49 10.52
CA TYR A 137 3.56 12.30 10.94
C TYR A 137 4.36 11.74 9.76
N HIS A 138 4.97 10.56 9.88
CA HIS A 138 5.50 9.79 8.75
C HIS A 138 4.72 8.48 8.59
N GLY A 139 4.30 8.18 7.36
CA GLY A 139 3.59 6.95 7.06
C GLY A 139 4.53 5.90 6.48
N ILE A 140 4.35 4.66 6.90
CA ILE A 140 5.04 3.51 6.33
C ILE A 140 3.98 2.47 5.97
N HIS A 141 4.06 1.93 4.76
CA HIS A 141 3.31 0.75 4.37
C HIS A 141 4.28 -0.41 4.12
N LEU A 142 4.19 -1.44 4.97
CA LEU A 142 5.16 -2.51 5.05
C LEU A 142 4.50 -3.87 4.76
N ARG A 143 5.03 -4.58 3.77
CA ARG A 143 4.69 -5.99 3.47
C ARG A 143 5.75 -6.91 4.07
N LEU A 144 5.32 -7.82 4.93
CA LEU A 144 6.14 -8.79 5.69
C LEU A 144 5.54 -10.20 5.70
N GLY A 145 4.24 -10.36 5.43
CA GLY A 145 3.49 -11.55 5.83
C GLY A 145 3.38 -12.69 4.83
N ASP A 146 3.83 -12.54 3.58
CA ASP A 146 3.69 -13.61 2.58
C ASP A 146 4.83 -13.69 1.53
N GLY A 147 5.00 -14.88 0.97
CA GLY A 147 5.80 -15.16 -0.22
C GLY A 147 7.22 -14.58 -0.15
N GLU A 148 7.62 -13.86 -1.21
CA GLU A 148 8.92 -13.20 -1.29
C GLU A 148 9.11 -12.15 -0.18
N PHE A 149 8.03 -11.48 0.26
CA PHE A 149 8.12 -10.45 1.30
C PHE A 149 8.43 -11.02 2.68
N GLU A 150 7.95 -12.22 2.99
CA GLU A 150 8.32 -12.92 4.21
C GLU A 150 9.81 -13.30 4.18
N THR A 151 10.27 -13.87 3.05
CA THR A 151 11.69 -14.26 2.89
C THR A 151 12.66 -13.08 2.91
N SER A 152 12.24 -11.93 2.36
CA SER A 152 13.04 -10.70 2.31
C SER A 152 12.69 -9.70 3.42
N SER A 153 11.92 -10.10 4.42
CA SER A 153 11.37 -9.24 5.47
C SER A 153 12.45 -8.41 6.17
N LYS A 154 13.57 -9.03 6.55
CA LYS A 154 14.72 -8.35 7.19
C LYS A 154 15.31 -7.25 6.30
N SER A 155 15.60 -7.57 5.04
CA SER A 155 16.17 -6.61 4.09
C SER A 155 15.20 -5.48 3.77
N ASN A 156 13.90 -5.79 3.63
CA ASN A 156 12.85 -4.80 3.39
C ASN A 156 12.69 -3.84 4.57
N VAL A 157 12.65 -4.36 5.81
CA VAL A 157 12.59 -3.54 7.02
C VAL A 157 13.83 -2.65 7.12
N HIS A 158 15.01 -3.21 6.91
CA HIS A 158 16.27 -2.47 6.98
C HIS A 158 16.28 -1.30 6.00
N LEU A 159 15.95 -1.56 4.73
CA LEU A 159 15.87 -0.53 3.68
C LEU A 159 14.82 0.55 3.97
N VAL A 160 13.62 0.15 4.42
CA VAL A 160 12.54 1.11 4.72
C VAL A 160 12.89 1.95 5.96
N CYS A 161 13.47 1.35 7.01
CA CYS A 161 13.91 2.06 8.21
C CYS A 161 15.02 3.06 7.89
N TRP A 162 16.02 2.64 7.13
CA TRP A 162 17.07 3.54 6.67
C TRP A 162 16.53 4.67 5.79
N SER A 163 15.58 4.38 4.91
CA SER A 163 14.92 5.40 4.09
C SER A 163 14.14 6.40 4.96
N LEU A 164 13.47 5.95 6.02
CA LEU A 164 12.81 6.83 6.99
C LEU A 164 13.83 7.77 7.64
N VAL A 165 14.87 7.21 8.25
CA VAL A 165 15.84 7.96 9.06
C VAL A 165 16.66 8.93 8.21
N THR A 166 17.17 8.48 7.06
CA THR A 166 18.04 9.29 6.21
C THR A 166 17.25 10.26 5.32
N ARG A 167 16.15 9.83 4.68
CA ARG A 167 15.44 10.66 3.69
C ARG A 167 14.30 11.46 4.28
N LEU A 168 13.55 10.91 5.25
CA LEU A 168 12.42 11.64 5.83
C LEU A 168 12.86 12.49 7.01
N MET A 169 13.59 11.89 7.95
CA MET A 169 14.07 12.54 9.18
C MET A 169 15.40 13.29 8.95
N GLY A 170 16.11 13.02 7.85
CA GLY A 170 17.28 13.81 7.44
C GLY A 170 18.51 13.61 8.33
N LEU A 171 18.62 12.45 8.97
CA LEU A 171 19.81 12.09 9.75
C LEU A 171 20.98 11.78 8.79
N PRO A 172 22.20 12.27 9.05
CA PRO A 172 23.37 11.89 8.28
C PRO A 172 23.60 10.38 8.30
N PHE A 173 24.29 9.90 7.29
CA PHE A 173 24.53 8.47 7.10
C PHE A 173 25.31 7.86 8.27
N ASP A 174 26.38 8.52 8.73
CA ASP A 174 27.19 8.02 9.86
C ASP A 174 26.40 8.03 11.18
N GLU A 175 25.60 9.07 11.44
CA GLU A 175 24.69 9.09 12.61
C GLU A 175 23.64 7.99 12.52
N THR A 176 23.08 7.73 11.33
CA THR A 176 22.12 6.64 11.11
C THR A 176 22.75 5.29 11.46
N ARG A 177 24.01 5.07 11.07
CA ARG A 177 24.76 3.86 11.42
C ARG A 177 24.93 3.73 12.93
N GLU A 178 25.33 4.78 13.61
CA GLU A 178 25.50 4.75 15.07
C GLU A 178 24.18 4.45 15.79
N VAL A 179 23.08 5.06 15.34
CA VAL A 179 21.74 4.80 15.88
C VAL A 179 21.34 3.34 15.69
N GLU A 180 21.49 2.78 14.49
CA GLU A 180 21.21 1.36 14.25
C GLU A 180 22.08 0.46 15.12
N ALA A 181 23.38 0.74 15.22
CA ALA A 181 24.32 -0.05 16.01
C ALA A 181 23.89 -0.11 17.48
N ASN A 182 23.53 1.06 18.03
CA ASN A 182 23.08 1.19 19.42
C ASN A 182 21.73 0.48 19.63
N ALA A 183 20.77 0.66 18.72
CA ALA A 183 19.46 0.02 18.78
C ALA A 183 19.58 -1.51 18.75
N MET A 184 20.45 -2.03 17.87
CA MET A 184 20.65 -3.47 17.66
C MET A 184 21.71 -4.09 18.58
N ARG A 185 22.35 -3.28 19.43
CA ARG A 185 23.44 -3.68 20.35
C ARG A 185 24.62 -4.32 19.62
N TRP A 186 24.96 -3.80 18.45
CA TRP A 186 26.12 -4.24 17.67
C TRP A 186 27.39 -3.53 18.15
N ASN A 187 28.49 -4.27 18.21
CA ASN A 187 29.78 -3.68 18.53
C ASN A 187 30.36 -3.01 17.27
N VAL A 188 30.35 -1.67 17.23
CA VAL A 188 30.78 -0.88 16.06
C VAL A 188 32.21 -1.20 15.62
N SER A 189 33.04 -1.72 16.53
CA SER A 189 34.46 -2.02 16.29
C SER A 189 34.77 -3.41 15.70
N SER A 190 33.78 -4.29 15.51
CA SER A 190 34.00 -5.64 14.96
C SER A 190 32.95 -5.96 13.91
N GLU A 191 33.37 -6.09 12.65
CA GLU A 191 32.60 -6.54 11.47
C GLU A 191 31.09 -6.24 11.51
N TRP A 192 30.74 -5.09 10.92
CA TRP A 192 29.36 -4.66 10.72
C TRP A 192 28.56 -5.72 9.94
N PRO A 193 27.44 -6.25 10.47
CA PRO A 193 26.82 -7.45 9.94
C PRO A 193 26.13 -7.29 8.58
N ALA A 194 25.84 -6.06 8.12
CA ALA A 194 25.27 -5.84 6.78
C ALA A 194 25.56 -4.41 6.27
N PRO A 195 26.16 -4.21 5.08
CA PRO A 195 26.41 -2.87 4.56
C PRO A 195 25.11 -2.05 4.50
N PRO A 196 25.19 -0.72 4.61
CA PRO A 196 24.05 0.16 4.45
C PRO A 196 23.27 -0.19 3.18
N PRO A 197 21.93 -0.19 3.23
CA PRO A 197 21.15 -0.58 2.08
C PRO A 197 21.38 0.43 0.95
N VAL A 198 21.45 -0.08 -0.29
CA VAL A 198 21.50 0.77 -1.48
C VAL A 198 20.13 1.42 -1.62
N ILE A 199 20.03 2.69 -1.21
CA ILE A 199 18.83 3.49 -1.38
C ILE A 199 18.90 4.08 -2.78
N GLU A 200 18.19 3.49 -3.73
CA GLU A 200 18.13 4.05 -5.08
C GLU A 200 17.61 5.51 -5.02
N PRO A 201 18.23 6.44 -5.77
CA PRO A 201 17.68 7.77 -5.94
C PRO A 201 16.25 7.61 -6.44
N SER A 202 15.31 8.33 -5.83
CA SER A 202 13.93 8.30 -6.30
C SER A 202 13.91 8.55 -7.80
N GLU A 203 13.37 7.62 -8.60
CA GLU A 203 13.28 7.70 -10.08
C GLU A 203 12.58 8.98 -10.58
N ASN A 204 12.06 9.82 -9.68
CA ASN A 204 11.60 11.15 -10.00
C ASN A 204 11.95 12.12 -8.85
N PRO A 205 12.89 13.07 -9.00
CA PRO A 205 13.22 14.06 -7.96
C PRO A 205 12.00 14.88 -7.47
N ASN A 206 10.96 14.98 -8.30
CA ASN A 206 9.68 15.62 -7.96
C ASN A 206 8.76 14.79 -7.05
N THR A 207 9.18 13.59 -6.62
CA THR A 207 8.46 12.76 -5.63
C THR A 207 8.60 13.28 -4.19
N VAL A 208 9.48 14.24 -3.94
CA VAL A 208 9.75 14.74 -2.57
C VAL A 208 9.31 16.19 -2.36
N VAL A 209 9.01 16.95 -3.42
CA VAL A 209 8.66 18.36 -3.28
C VAL A 209 7.54 18.72 -4.24
N SER A 210 6.36 19.04 -3.71
CA SER A 210 5.39 19.87 -4.43
C SER A 210 6.01 21.26 -4.61
N PRO A 211 5.98 21.88 -5.82
CA PRO A 211 6.44 23.27 -6.01
C PRO A 211 5.69 24.30 -5.14
N ASN A 212 4.49 23.93 -4.68
CA ASN A 212 3.65 24.73 -3.75
C ASN A 212 3.68 24.24 -2.30
N MET A 213 4.45 23.19 -1.98
CA MET A 213 4.79 22.93 -0.58
C MET A 213 6.13 23.59 -0.36
N SER A 214 6.13 24.68 0.39
CA SER A 214 7.37 25.21 0.97
C SER A 214 8.18 24.00 1.43
N PRO A 215 9.49 23.89 1.07
CA PRO A 215 10.34 22.93 1.76
C PRO A 215 10.03 23.16 3.22
N LEU A 216 9.59 22.12 3.95
CA LEU A 216 9.36 22.26 5.37
C LEU A 216 10.66 22.87 5.89
N SER A 217 10.60 24.16 6.23
CA SER A 217 11.61 24.79 7.05
C SER A 217 11.79 23.80 8.19
N PRO A 218 13.03 23.41 8.56
CA PRO A 218 13.26 22.45 9.63
C PRO A 218 12.29 22.83 10.74
N ILE A 219 11.32 21.95 11.01
CA ILE A 219 10.08 22.31 11.71
C ILE A 219 10.53 23.17 12.88
N ASP A 220 10.16 24.44 12.84
CA ASP A 220 10.45 25.32 13.95
C ASP A 220 9.54 24.83 15.07
N MET A 221 10.05 23.87 15.84
CA MET A 221 9.39 23.21 16.96
C MET A 221 8.87 24.24 17.97
N THR A 222 9.34 25.48 17.87
CA THR A 222 8.92 26.63 18.68
C THR A 222 7.57 27.23 18.23
N ASN A 223 7.18 27.10 16.95
CA ASN A 223 5.95 27.68 16.39
C ASN A 223 4.77 26.70 16.33
N LEU A 224 4.96 25.43 16.72
CA LEU A 224 3.88 24.52 17.14
C LEU A 224 3.45 24.81 18.60
N GLY A 225 3.38 26.10 18.96
CA GLY A 225 3.10 26.64 20.29
C GLY A 225 1.69 26.39 20.85
N PHE A 226 0.98 25.38 20.32
CA PHE A 226 -0.29 24.88 20.85
C PHE A 226 -0.26 23.39 21.23
N LEU A 227 0.88 22.70 21.11
CA LEU A 227 1.00 21.27 21.38
C LEU A 227 1.86 21.00 22.63
N SER A 228 1.48 21.59 23.77
CA SER A 228 2.10 21.30 25.07
C SER A 228 1.51 20.05 25.73
N SER A 229 2.33 19.34 26.51
CA SER A 229 2.06 18.22 27.43
C SER A 229 1.45 16.90 26.90
N ASP A 230 0.67 16.90 25.82
CA ASP A 230 -0.10 15.69 25.43
C ASP A 230 0.66 14.74 24.47
N ARG A 231 1.65 15.25 23.72
CA ARG A 231 2.47 14.41 22.81
C ARG A 231 3.40 13.44 23.54
N SER A 232 3.85 13.80 24.76
CA SER A 232 4.58 12.90 25.64
C SER A 232 3.74 11.69 26.06
N ALA A 233 2.40 11.81 26.07
CA ALA A 233 1.49 10.71 26.36
C ALA A 233 1.27 9.77 25.15
N LEU A 234 1.44 10.28 23.94
CA LEU A 234 1.29 9.50 22.70
C LEU A 234 2.53 8.64 22.40
N CYS A 235 3.73 9.16 22.66
CA CYS A 235 4.96 8.38 22.50
C CYS A 235 5.20 7.49 23.72
N ARG A 236 5.24 6.18 23.52
CA ARG A 236 5.34 5.20 24.63
C ARG A 236 6.78 4.95 25.12
N GLN A 237 7.77 5.59 24.54
CA GLN A 237 9.19 5.39 24.84
C GLN A 237 9.91 6.68 25.23
N TYR A 238 11.13 6.52 25.76
CA TYR A 238 12.06 7.59 26.07
C TYR A 238 12.34 8.46 24.84
N GLN A 239 12.17 9.78 24.96
CA GLN A 239 12.46 10.75 23.91
C GLN A 239 13.95 11.11 23.90
N TYR A 240 14.50 11.42 22.73
CA TYR A 240 15.90 11.87 22.65
C TYR A 240 16.08 13.24 23.31
N PRO A 241 17.25 13.51 23.93
CA PRO A 241 17.51 14.81 24.56
C PRO A 241 17.42 15.95 23.54
N THR A 242 16.78 17.07 23.92
CA THR A 242 16.53 18.22 23.02
C THR A 242 17.80 18.84 22.42
N SER A 243 18.96 18.66 23.07
CA SER A 243 20.26 19.10 22.58
C SER A 243 20.89 18.20 21.51
N SER A 244 20.26 17.06 21.18
CA SER A 244 20.75 16.07 20.24
C SER A 244 20.13 16.24 18.85
N ASN A 245 20.91 16.01 17.79
CA ASN A 245 20.38 15.91 16.43
C ASN A 245 19.41 14.71 16.26
N LEU A 246 19.42 13.77 17.22
CA LEU A 246 18.52 12.61 17.27
C LEU A 246 17.07 12.95 17.62
N THR A 247 16.77 14.18 18.04
CA THR A 247 15.39 14.66 18.28
C THR A 247 14.48 14.53 17.06
N ARG A 248 15.05 14.43 15.84
CA ARG A 248 14.30 14.16 14.62
C ARG A 248 13.65 12.76 14.61
N LEU A 249 14.19 11.82 15.38
CA LEU A 249 13.63 10.47 15.54
C LEU A 249 12.39 10.45 16.45
N ASP A 250 12.17 11.50 17.26
CA ASP A 250 10.97 11.66 18.08
C ASP A 250 9.73 12.04 17.26
N PHE A 251 9.87 12.25 15.95
CA PHE A 251 8.74 12.57 15.09
C PHE A 251 7.80 11.35 14.94
N PRO A 252 6.47 11.51 15.06
CA PRO A 252 5.53 10.38 15.01
C PRO A 252 5.62 9.58 13.71
N VAL A 253 5.60 8.25 13.85
CA VAL A 253 5.60 7.31 12.71
C VAL A 253 4.42 6.36 12.85
N TYR A 254 3.60 6.28 11.80
CA TYR A 254 2.56 5.27 11.66
C TYR A 254 3.02 4.17 10.70
N ILE A 255 2.95 2.91 11.13
CA ILE A 255 3.31 1.76 10.31
C ILE A 255 2.07 0.90 10.05
N ALA A 256 1.64 0.87 8.79
CA ALA A 256 0.73 -0.14 8.27
C ALA A 256 1.50 -1.40 7.92
N ALA A 257 1.18 -2.52 8.54
CA ALA A 257 1.90 -3.78 8.34
C ALA A 257 0.97 -5.00 8.41
N ASP A 258 1.19 -5.96 7.51
CA ASP A 258 0.50 -7.25 7.51
C ASP A 258 1.12 -8.28 8.48
N ALA A 259 2.04 -7.84 9.34
CA ALA A 259 2.65 -8.66 10.37
C ALA A 259 1.68 -8.92 11.54
N PRO A 260 1.43 -10.19 11.92
CA PRO A 260 0.70 -10.52 13.14
C PRO A 260 1.39 -9.88 14.35
N SER A 261 0.59 -9.24 15.21
CA SER A 261 1.07 -8.60 16.45
C SER A 261 2.31 -7.72 16.22
N SER A 262 2.18 -6.67 15.41
CA SER A 262 3.29 -5.84 14.92
C SER A 262 4.22 -5.32 16.04
N ARG A 263 3.69 -5.04 17.24
CA ARG A 263 4.48 -4.57 18.40
C ARG A 263 5.43 -5.60 18.99
N THR A 264 5.19 -6.89 18.75
CA THR A 264 6.02 -8.00 19.26
C THR A 264 6.67 -8.77 18.12
N ASN A 265 6.52 -8.30 16.88
CA ASN A 265 7.07 -8.98 15.72
C ASN A 265 8.58 -8.70 15.61
N PRO A 266 9.46 -9.71 15.69
CA PRO A 266 10.91 -9.51 15.67
C PRO A 266 11.43 -8.85 14.40
N SER A 267 10.71 -8.98 13.28
CA SER A 267 11.08 -8.31 12.02
C SER A 267 10.97 -6.80 12.14
N LEU A 268 10.22 -6.25 13.11
CA LEU A 268 10.07 -4.82 13.35
C LEU A 268 10.98 -4.28 14.45
N ASP A 269 11.86 -5.10 15.04
CA ASP A 269 12.74 -4.70 16.15
C ASP A 269 13.58 -3.46 15.83
N LEU A 270 14.11 -3.36 14.59
CA LEU A 270 14.89 -2.20 14.19
C LEU A 270 14.08 -0.90 14.31
N PHE A 271 12.83 -0.90 13.84
CA PHE A 271 11.94 0.25 14.00
C PHE A 271 11.66 0.53 15.48
N LEU A 272 11.21 -0.50 16.21
CA LEU A 272 10.75 -0.39 17.60
C LEU A 272 11.84 0.02 18.58
N ARG A 273 13.12 -0.21 18.23
CA ARG A 273 14.29 0.17 19.04
C ARG A 273 14.92 1.49 18.61
N THR A 274 14.64 1.95 17.38
CA THR A 274 15.23 3.18 16.81
C THR A 274 14.29 4.38 16.94
N ILE A 275 12.98 4.16 16.80
CA ILE A 275 11.99 5.24 16.74
C ILE A 275 11.08 5.16 17.98
N PRO A 276 11.15 6.15 18.89
CA PRO A 276 10.40 6.11 20.15
C PRO A 276 8.88 6.34 19.98
N CYS A 277 8.46 6.94 18.87
CA CYS A 277 7.08 7.36 18.62
C CYS A 277 6.42 6.56 17.48
N ILE A 278 6.29 5.23 17.64
CA ILE A 278 5.63 4.35 16.66
C ILE A 278 4.20 3.98 17.06
N PHE A 279 3.32 4.08 16.06
CA PHE A 279 1.92 3.70 16.12
C PHE A 279 1.58 2.65 15.05
N PHE A 280 0.70 1.73 15.42
CA PHE A 280 0.07 0.73 14.54
C PHE A 280 -1.44 0.86 14.64
N LEU A 281 -2.17 0.24 13.70
CA LEU A 281 -3.63 0.26 13.72
C LEU A 281 -4.24 -0.21 15.06
N SER A 282 -3.61 -1.17 15.73
CA SER A 282 -4.06 -1.72 17.02
C SER A 282 -4.06 -0.71 18.17
N ASP A 283 -3.35 0.42 18.04
CA ASP A 283 -3.35 1.49 19.04
C ASP A 283 -4.62 2.35 19.01
N PHE A 284 -5.45 2.20 17.97
CA PHE A 284 -6.64 3.02 17.73
C PHE A 284 -7.94 2.23 17.88
N THR A 285 -7.95 1.29 18.85
CA THR A 285 -9.13 0.46 19.13
C THR A 285 -10.43 1.27 19.32
N PRO A 286 -10.46 2.42 20.01
CA PRO A 286 -11.66 3.25 20.14
C PRO A 286 -12.21 3.73 18.78
N GLN A 287 -11.34 4.18 17.88
CA GLN A 287 -11.71 4.63 16.52
C GLN A 287 -12.26 3.46 15.67
N LEU A 288 -11.74 2.25 15.89
CA LEU A 288 -12.14 1.04 15.17
C LEU A 288 -13.45 0.43 15.69
N HIS A 289 -13.99 0.89 16.81
CA HIS A 289 -15.20 0.33 17.42
C HIS A 289 -16.42 0.40 16.49
N MET A 290 -16.51 1.42 15.63
CA MET A 290 -17.61 1.56 14.68
C MET A 290 -17.70 0.39 13.68
N LEU A 291 -16.60 -0.34 13.43
CA LEU A 291 -16.59 -1.48 12.52
C LEU A 291 -17.27 -2.73 13.10
N GLU A 292 -17.45 -2.81 14.42
CA GLU A 292 -18.05 -4.00 15.07
C GLU A 292 -19.51 -4.23 14.64
N ALA A 293 -20.21 -3.15 14.28
CA ALA A 293 -21.58 -3.23 13.79
C ALA A 293 -21.68 -3.50 12.28
N VAL A 294 -20.58 -3.39 11.54
CA VAL A 294 -20.58 -3.48 10.08
C VAL A 294 -20.61 -4.94 9.64
N LYS A 295 -21.62 -5.30 8.88
CA LYS A 295 -21.84 -6.65 8.35
C LYS A 295 -22.17 -6.57 6.87
N ASN A 296 -21.88 -7.63 6.13
CA ASN A 296 -22.40 -7.73 4.77
C ASN A 296 -23.93 -7.87 4.85
N GLU A 297 -24.63 -7.11 4.02
CA GLU A 297 -26.09 -7.14 3.94
C GLU A 297 -26.62 -8.48 3.41
N ASP A 298 -25.85 -9.15 2.55
CA ASP A 298 -26.27 -10.38 1.87
C ASP A 298 -26.17 -11.62 2.76
N ASP A 299 -25.06 -11.79 3.47
CA ASP A 299 -24.76 -13.00 4.26
C ASP A 299 -24.60 -12.76 5.78
N GLY A 300 -24.66 -11.50 6.22
CA GLY A 300 -24.53 -11.12 7.62
C GLY A 300 -23.11 -11.26 8.20
N LEU A 301 -22.09 -11.57 7.38
CA LEU A 301 -20.73 -11.76 7.84
C LEU A 301 -20.14 -10.44 8.37
N PRO A 302 -19.53 -10.42 9.58
CA PRO A 302 -18.85 -9.23 10.08
C PRO A 302 -17.75 -8.77 9.15
N LEU A 303 -17.80 -7.50 8.73
CA LEU A 303 -16.86 -6.96 7.73
C LEU A 303 -15.56 -6.43 8.35
N LYS A 304 -15.53 -6.21 9.68
CA LYS A 304 -14.36 -5.63 10.36
C LYS A 304 -13.02 -6.26 9.93
N PRO A 305 -12.83 -7.60 9.98
CA PRO A 305 -11.53 -8.20 9.63
C PRO A 305 -11.10 -7.91 8.19
N PHE A 306 -12.05 -7.85 7.25
CA PHE A 306 -11.80 -7.53 5.85
C PHE A 306 -11.50 -6.05 5.62
N LEU A 307 -12.03 -5.17 6.47
CA LEU A 307 -11.92 -3.72 6.34
C LEU A 307 -10.64 -3.14 6.97
N LEU A 308 -10.03 -3.83 7.94
CA LEU A 308 -8.82 -3.35 8.63
C LEU A 308 -7.64 -3.04 7.68
N PRO A 309 -7.27 -3.88 6.70
CA PRO A 309 -6.14 -3.59 5.81
C PRO A 309 -6.35 -2.31 4.98
N PHE A 310 -7.61 -2.01 4.62
CA PHE A 310 -7.94 -0.78 3.91
C PHE A 310 -7.69 0.44 4.81
N ILE A 311 -8.25 0.44 6.03
CA ILE A 311 -8.05 1.53 7.00
C ILE A 311 -6.56 1.71 7.31
N ASP A 312 -5.83 0.62 7.50
CA ASP A 312 -4.40 0.66 7.81
C ASP A 312 -3.62 1.41 6.70
N SER A 313 -3.84 1.02 5.45
CA SER A 313 -3.21 1.64 4.29
C SER A 313 -3.69 3.09 4.05
N MET A 314 -4.95 3.40 4.37
CA MET A 314 -5.50 4.75 4.29
C MET A 314 -4.82 5.68 5.29
N VAL A 315 -4.64 5.26 6.54
CA VAL A 315 -3.91 6.03 7.55
C VAL A 315 -2.45 6.21 7.12
N ALA A 316 -1.77 5.18 6.63
CA ALA A 316 -0.41 5.34 6.11
C ALA A 316 -0.33 6.32 4.91
N ALA A 317 -1.41 6.49 4.15
CA ALA A 317 -1.49 7.38 2.99
C ALA A 317 -1.94 8.82 3.29
N MET A 318 -2.56 9.13 4.43
CA MET A 318 -3.08 10.48 4.73
C MET A 318 -2.02 11.52 5.12
N VAL A 319 -0.77 11.06 5.22
CA VAL A 319 0.38 11.82 5.70
C VAL A 319 1.10 12.59 4.60
N ASN A 320 1.82 13.67 4.92
CA ASN A 320 2.60 14.40 3.90
C ASN A 320 3.70 13.56 3.21
N ARG A 321 4.31 12.60 3.92
CA ARG A 321 5.41 11.77 3.40
C ARG A 321 5.22 10.32 3.80
N VAL A 322 5.15 9.43 2.80
CA VAL A 322 4.94 8.00 2.97
C VAL A 322 6.05 7.19 2.28
N ILE A 323 6.51 6.12 2.94
CA ILE A 323 7.40 5.11 2.34
C ILE A 323 6.66 3.79 2.24
N GLY A 324 6.88 3.05 1.15
CA GLY A 324 6.31 1.73 0.93
C GLY A 324 7.40 0.66 0.76
N THR A 325 7.07 -0.61 1.02
CA THR A 325 7.94 -1.74 0.66
C THR A 325 8.21 -1.76 -0.85
N PRO A 326 9.49 -1.88 -1.28
CA PRO A 326 9.83 -2.03 -2.69
C PRO A 326 9.12 -3.22 -3.33
N HIS A 327 8.80 -3.09 -4.62
CA HIS A 327 8.12 -4.11 -5.44
C HIS A 327 6.71 -4.55 -4.99
N SER A 328 6.26 -4.17 -3.80
CA SER A 328 4.89 -4.39 -3.33
C SER A 328 3.91 -3.54 -4.13
N THR A 329 3.00 -4.18 -4.87
CA THR A 329 1.94 -3.50 -5.63
C THR A 329 1.00 -2.72 -4.72
N PHE A 330 0.71 -3.23 -3.52
CA PHE A 330 -0.11 -2.54 -2.53
C PHE A 330 0.62 -1.32 -1.95
N SER A 331 1.88 -1.49 -1.51
CA SER A 331 2.68 -0.35 -1.03
C SER A 331 2.81 0.74 -2.10
N ARG A 332 2.95 0.33 -3.36
CA ARG A 332 3.00 1.24 -4.48
C ARG A 332 1.67 1.95 -4.73
N PHE A 333 0.54 1.28 -4.57
CA PHE A 333 -0.77 1.92 -4.61
C PHE A 333 -0.94 2.95 -3.48
N THR A 334 -0.51 2.62 -2.26
CA THR A 334 -0.51 3.53 -1.10
C THR A 334 0.30 4.80 -1.36
N VAL A 335 1.52 4.66 -1.87
CA VAL A 335 2.45 5.78 -2.11
C VAL A 335 2.10 6.57 -3.37
N ASP A 336 1.97 5.90 -4.52
CA ASP A 336 1.89 6.57 -5.82
C ASP A 336 0.46 7.03 -6.18
N VAL A 337 -0.57 6.47 -5.52
CA VAL A 337 -1.98 6.76 -5.81
C VAL A 337 -2.69 7.34 -4.60
N MET A 338 -2.88 6.58 -3.52
CA MET A 338 -3.72 7.02 -2.39
C MET A 338 -3.20 8.30 -1.76
N ASN A 339 -1.92 8.33 -1.38
CA ASN A 339 -1.30 9.51 -0.79
C ASN A 339 -1.44 10.73 -1.69
N ARG A 340 -1.04 10.59 -2.96
CA ARG A 340 -1.15 11.67 -3.96
C ARG A 340 -2.57 12.23 -4.02
N ARG A 341 -3.58 11.37 -4.14
CA ARG A 341 -4.97 11.80 -4.29
C ARG A 341 -5.56 12.40 -3.01
N TYR A 342 -5.21 11.89 -1.83
CA TYR A 342 -5.63 12.50 -0.55
C TYR A 342 -5.08 13.92 -0.37
N HIS A 343 -3.94 14.23 -0.99
CA HIS A 343 -3.39 15.58 -1.03
C HIS A 343 -3.76 16.39 -2.29
N GLY A 344 -4.73 15.92 -3.10
CA GLY A 344 -5.18 16.62 -4.31
C GLY A 344 -4.15 16.64 -5.45
N LEU A 345 -3.11 15.81 -5.38
CA LEU A 345 -2.01 15.76 -6.34
C LEU A 345 -2.26 14.74 -7.47
N PRO A 346 -1.61 14.90 -8.63
CA PRO A 346 -1.59 13.87 -9.67
C PRO A 346 -0.90 12.58 -9.17
N ILE A 347 -1.39 11.42 -9.64
CA ILE A 347 -0.76 10.12 -9.35
C ILE A 347 0.60 9.99 -10.03
N ILE A 348 1.43 9.09 -9.51
CA ILE A 348 2.73 8.75 -10.10
C ILE A 348 2.59 7.43 -10.88
N GLU A 349 2.88 7.48 -12.18
CA GLU A 349 2.98 6.28 -13.00
C GLU A 349 4.44 5.94 -13.26
N ARG A 350 5.03 5.03 -12.46
CA ARG A 350 6.36 4.48 -12.79
C ARG A 350 6.23 3.42 -13.88
N GLU A 351 6.83 3.65 -15.03
CA GLU A 351 6.95 2.63 -16.07
C GLU A 351 8.08 1.67 -15.66
N ARG A 352 7.82 0.36 -15.58
CA ARG A 352 8.95 -0.58 -15.53
C ARG A 352 9.65 -0.49 -16.88
N ILE A 353 10.83 0.15 -16.90
CA ILE A 353 11.82 -0.08 -17.96
C ILE A 353 12.23 -1.54 -17.76
N VAL A 354 11.70 -2.43 -18.60
CA VAL A 354 12.22 -3.78 -18.67
C VAL A 354 13.50 -3.65 -19.49
N SER A 355 14.66 -3.61 -18.84
CA SER A 355 15.91 -3.90 -19.52
C SER A 355 15.79 -5.31 -20.10
N SER A 356 16.18 -5.45 -21.36
CA SER A 356 16.04 -6.68 -22.15
C SER A 356 16.85 -7.88 -21.65
N GLU A 357 17.53 -7.78 -20.50
CA GLU A 357 18.54 -8.75 -20.06
C GLU A 357 18.07 -9.74 -18.99
N ALA A 358 16.89 -9.54 -18.38
CA ALA A 358 16.43 -10.40 -17.28
C ALA A 358 15.52 -11.58 -17.71
N MET A 359 15.45 -11.92 -19.00
CA MET A 359 14.58 -13.01 -19.50
C MET A 359 15.29 -14.32 -19.81
N ASP A 360 16.62 -14.42 -19.62
CA ASP A 360 17.39 -15.62 -20.03
C ASP A 360 17.81 -16.57 -18.88
N THR A 361 17.34 -16.35 -17.65
CA THR A 361 17.69 -17.25 -16.53
C THR A 361 16.49 -17.60 -15.68
N GLN A 362 15.58 -18.41 -16.24
CA GLN A 362 14.80 -19.42 -15.51
C GLN A 362 14.03 -20.26 -16.55
N ALA A 363 14.70 -21.31 -17.02
CA ALA A 363 14.11 -22.44 -17.74
C ALA A 363 14.09 -23.65 -16.80
#